data_AF-A0A1H5T7Z9-F1
#
_entry.id   AF-A0A1H5T7Z9-F1
#
_cell.length_a   1.000
_cell.length_b   1.000
_cell.length_c   1.000
_cell.angle_alpha   90.00
_cell.angle_beta   90.00
_cell.angle_gamma   90.00
#
_symmetry.space_group_name_H-M   'P 1'
#
loop_
_entity.id
_entity.type
_entity.pdbx_description
1 polymer ?
#
loop_
_entity_poly.entity_id
_entity_poly.type
_entity_poly.pdbx_seq_one_letter_code
_entity_poly.pdbx_strand_id
1 'polypeptide(L)'
;MSLLPQICGYLNRKNQFSMSKGADLSSQLCHAWFISQLPEHPEYHSACLLLTAHESHPVVDCSQHFSTEARAELASYQNEQPQSDNPLWSLFCPEAMECQMSPDSVKARIAKHRTLTDIVQIKPAIVNVAEELLFTSNVLLGLPLSGDDTCHIQLGDAFHQALKTAQNQPQEYWYDHPIPVGISPQENEILYGLQQLDIALEAEVARGNLAKNQKVTLVLSCSVTHPALAKIAKDYVEYEVKTHLRLKHLDVAVFGESECQEILRCGFPAASDALKGVFGVNGAYGRHYTFLKAIAPLWQKAINPNLKATFKIDLDQVFDQQKLVDETGKSAFEHFLDSKWGASAVDCEGNKLKLGMIAGGLVNESDAPLGLFTADVKSPTGDDYAMFEQLFCARWGQALSTQEEVISQREDVQRVHVTGGTNGILIESLYEFQPFTPTFIHRAEDQAFILSALANPVEGYQLAYSHQPGLIMRHDKEAFAGRVMEVSESGKVLGDIERVLLFSHYAKHHPMGIEQLKDRLYPFTGAFISKTPVALALLRFMLEGCYRNREYLDSGATRLINCLNYCHNSLESELKANQNGWQEYYSQLQQSKLSQQAISAVRRCLLMINEY
;
A
#
# COMPACT_ATOMS: atom_id res chain seq x y z
N MET A 1 37.61 6.27 11.79
CA MET A 1 37.40 5.24 10.75
C MET A 1 36.01 5.44 10.19
N SER A 2 35.81 5.29 8.88
CA SER A 2 34.47 5.39 8.29
C SER A 2 33.55 4.30 8.84
N LEU A 3 32.27 4.61 9.02
CA LEU A 3 31.30 3.71 9.65
C LEU A 3 30.93 2.52 8.75
N LEU A 4 30.98 2.68 7.42
CA LEU A 4 30.63 1.62 6.46
C LEU A 4 31.52 0.35 6.59
N PRO A 5 32.87 0.42 6.58
CA PRO A 5 33.72 -0.74 6.87
C PRO A 5 33.43 -1.42 8.21
N GLN A 6 33.07 -0.65 9.24
CA GLN A 6 32.75 -1.21 10.56
C GLN A 6 31.44 -1.99 10.54
N ILE A 7 30.41 -1.45 9.88
CA ILE A 7 29.14 -2.15 9.63
C ILE A 7 29.39 -3.44 8.83
N CYS A 8 30.16 -3.36 7.75
CA CYS A 8 30.51 -4.52 6.93
C CYS A 8 31.29 -5.56 7.75
N GLY A 9 32.17 -5.12 8.65
CA GLY A 9 32.92 -6.00 9.55
C GLY A 9 32.01 -6.69 10.56
N TYR A 10 31.01 -5.99 11.09
CA TYR A 10 29.98 -6.58 11.95
C TYR A 10 29.15 -7.63 11.21
N LEU A 11 28.65 -7.28 10.02
CA LEU A 11 27.90 -8.20 9.17
C LEU A 11 28.74 -9.41 8.77
N ASN A 12 30.01 -9.23 8.45
CA ASN A 12 30.89 -10.34 8.09
C ASN A 12 31.10 -11.31 9.27
N ARG A 13 31.24 -10.83 10.50
CA ARG A 13 31.36 -11.73 11.68
C ARG A 13 30.11 -12.59 11.87
N LYS A 14 28.92 -12.06 11.57
CA LYS A 14 27.66 -12.80 11.67
C LYS A 14 27.42 -13.75 10.50
N ASN A 15 27.70 -13.31 9.29
CA ASN A 15 27.29 -14.00 8.05
C ASN A 15 28.43 -14.82 7.40
N GLN A 16 29.68 -14.56 7.80
CA GLN A 16 30.89 -15.20 7.28
C GLN A 16 30.94 -15.16 5.74
N PHE A 17 31.01 -13.96 5.16
CA PHE A 17 30.97 -13.81 3.71
C PHE A 17 32.17 -14.50 3.04
N SER A 18 31.92 -15.19 1.95
CA SER A 18 32.94 -15.76 1.07
C SER A 18 32.40 -15.81 -0.34
N MET A 19 33.23 -15.49 -1.33
CA MET A 19 32.82 -15.56 -2.73
C MET A 19 32.42 -17.00 -3.12
N SER A 20 32.95 -18.02 -2.45
CA SER A 20 32.59 -19.42 -2.71
C SER A 20 31.15 -19.78 -2.33
N LYS A 21 30.49 -18.94 -1.51
CA LYS A 21 29.09 -19.16 -1.08
C LYS A 21 28.07 -18.64 -2.09
N GLY A 22 28.50 -17.82 -3.07
CA GLY A 22 27.58 -17.24 -4.04
C GLY A 22 27.10 -18.24 -5.08
N ALA A 23 25.78 -18.31 -5.29
CA ALA A 23 25.14 -19.28 -6.19
C ALA A 23 25.41 -19.00 -7.68
N ASP A 24 25.63 -17.73 -8.02
CA ASP A 24 25.93 -17.24 -9.36
C ASP A 24 26.83 -15.99 -9.28
N LEU A 25 27.24 -15.45 -10.44
CA LEU A 25 28.12 -14.28 -10.49
C LEU A 25 27.52 -13.07 -9.76
N SER A 26 26.22 -12.79 -9.90
CA SER A 26 25.56 -11.64 -9.28
C SER A 26 25.64 -11.74 -7.76
N SER A 27 25.33 -12.91 -7.21
CA SER A 27 25.45 -13.22 -5.78
C SER A 27 26.91 -13.19 -5.29
N GLN A 28 27.87 -13.70 -6.08
CA GLN A 28 29.31 -13.63 -5.79
C GLN A 28 29.81 -12.19 -5.71
N LEU A 29 29.30 -11.29 -6.56
CA LEU A 29 29.63 -9.87 -6.55
C LEU A 29 29.11 -9.18 -5.28
N CYS A 30 27.96 -9.57 -4.74
CA CYS A 30 27.50 -9.10 -3.43
C CYS A 30 28.43 -9.50 -2.29
N HIS A 31 28.86 -10.78 -2.26
CA HIS A 31 29.86 -11.24 -1.31
C HIS A 31 31.19 -10.48 -1.45
N ALA A 32 31.68 -10.32 -2.69
CA ALA A 32 32.90 -9.60 -2.97
C ALA A 32 32.83 -8.14 -2.52
N TRP A 33 31.69 -7.47 -2.67
CA TRP A 33 31.50 -6.09 -2.23
C TRP A 33 31.63 -5.92 -0.71
N PHE A 34 31.06 -6.83 0.10
CA PHE A 34 31.25 -6.79 1.55
C PHE A 34 32.71 -7.05 1.93
N ILE A 35 33.35 -8.04 1.29
CA ILE A 35 34.74 -8.41 1.52
C ILE A 35 35.69 -7.26 1.14
N SER A 36 35.41 -6.53 0.06
CA SER A 36 36.23 -5.40 -0.38
C SER A 36 36.18 -4.20 0.59
N GLN A 37 35.26 -4.18 1.56
CA GLN A 37 35.27 -3.19 2.64
C GLN A 37 36.20 -3.57 3.80
N LEU A 38 36.82 -4.76 3.75
CA LEU A 38 37.57 -5.37 4.86
C LEU A 38 38.99 -5.78 4.40
N PRO A 39 39.98 -4.87 4.46
CA PRO A 39 41.36 -5.16 4.03
C PRO A 39 42.01 -6.38 4.68
N GLU A 40 41.61 -6.70 5.91
CA GLU A 40 42.11 -7.84 6.69
C GLU A 40 41.43 -9.18 6.31
N HIS A 41 40.44 -9.18 5.42
CA HIS A 41 39.74 -10.40 5.01
C HIS A 41 40.65 -11.27 4.12
N PRO A 42 40.71 -12.61 4.30
CA PRO A 42 41.58 -13.49 3.51
C PRO A 42 41.33 -13.39 1.99
N GLU A 43 40.08 -13.18 1.59
CA GLU A 43 39.66 -13.06 0.18
C GLU A 43 39.71 -11.62 -0.36
N TYR A 44 40.22 -10.63 0.39
CA TYR A 44 40.15 -9.20 0.03
C TYR A 44 40.67 -8.89 -1.38
N HIS A 45 41.89 -9.33 -1.69
CA HIS A 45 42.51 -9.05 -3.00
C HIS A 45 41.73 -9.68 -4.15
N SER A 46 41.25 -10.90 -3.96
CA SER A 46 40.46 -11.62 -4.97
C SER A 46 39.09 -10.99 -5.18
N ALA A 47 38.45 -10.51 -4.11
CA ALA A 47 37.19 -9.77 -4.18
C ALA A 47 37.35 -8.44 -4.94
N CYS A 48 38.39 -7.67 -4.64
CA CYS A 48 38.69 -6.43 -5.39
C CYS A 48 38.92 -6.71 -6.89
N LEU A 49 39.68 -7.76 -7.22
CA LEU A 49 39.89 -8.16 -8.62
C LEU A 49 38.59 -8.56 -9.32
N LEU A 50 37.72 -9.30 -8.63
CA LEU A 50 36.42 -9.71 -9.19
C LEU A 50 35.53 -8.49 -9.48
N LEU A 51 35.43 -7.55 -8.55
CA LEU A 51 34.64 -6.33 -8.73
C LEU A 51 35.17 -5.48 -9.89
N THR A 52 36.49 -5.32 -10.01
CA THR A 52 37.10 -4.58 -11.13
C THR A 52 36.89 -5.30 -12.46
N ALA A 53 37.00 -6.62 -12.51
CA ALA A 53 36.78 -7.40 -13.73
C ALA A 53 35.32 -7.32 -14.24
N HIS A 54 34.38 -6.97 -13.36
CA HIS A 54 32.95 -6.91 -13.63
C HIS A 54 32.35 -5.53 -13.34
N GLU A 55 33.11 -4.45 -13.57
CA GLU A 55 32.66 -3.08 -13.28
C GLU A 55 31.35 -2.70 -13.98
N SER A 56 31.10 -3.24 -15.17
CA SER A 56 29.88 -2.99 -15.95
C SER A 56 28.71 -3.91 -15.58
N HIS A 57 28.86 -4.75 -14.56
CA HIS A 57 27.78 -5.64 -14.12
C HIS A 57 26.75 -4.85 -13.30
N PRO A 58 25.42 -5.04 -13.50
CA PRO A 58 24.39 -4.24 -12.82
C PRO A 58 24.56 -4.12 -11.30
N VAL A 59 24.88 -5.24 -10.63
CA VAL A 59 25.16 -5.27 -9.19
C VAL A 59 26.33 -4.35 -8.79
N VAL A 60 27.44 -4.38 -9.54
CA VAL A 60 28.63 -3.55 -9.24
C VAL A 60 28.31 -2.09 -9.50
N ASP A 61 27.70 -1.78 -10.64
CA ASP A 61 27.24 -0.44 -11.01
C ASP A 61 26.32 0.15 -9.94
N CYS A 62 25.30 -0.59 -9.50
CA CYS A 62 24.41 -0.19 -8.42
C CYS A 62 25.17 0.08 -7.12
N SER A 63 26.11 -0.79 -6.74
CA SER A 63 26.89 -0.59 -5.52
C SER A 63 27.76 0.67 -5.58
N GLN A 64 28.33 0.99 -6.75
CA GLN A 64 29.15 2.18 -6.96
C GLN A 64 28.29 3.44 -6.95
N HIS A 65 27.13 3.40 -7.62
CA HIS A 65 26.16 4.49 -7.70
C HIS A 65 25.68 4.95 -6.31
N PHE A 66 25.44 4.01 -5.40
CA PHE A 66 25.00 4.32 -4.04
C PHE A 66 26.15 4.66 -3.07
N SER A 67 27.36 4.15 -3.32
CA SER A 67 28.46 4.15 -2.33
C SER A 67 28.89 5.54 -1.87
N THR A 68 28.92 6.53 -2.76
CA THR A 68 29.37 7.89 -2.42
C THR A 68 28.43 8.55 -1.42
N GLU A 69 27.12 8.53 -1.72
CA GLU A 69 26.10 9.13 -0.86
C GLU A 69 25.91 8.31 0.42
N ALA A 70 25.93 6.97 0.35
CA ALA A 70 25.88 6.13 1.54
C ALA A 70 27.03 6.45 2.51
N ARG A 71 28.26 6.68 2.01
CA ARG A 71 29.39 7.10 2.86
C ARG A 71 29.19 8.49 3.44
N ALA A 72 28.59 9.42 2.68
CA ALA A 72 28.30 10.77 3.15
C ALA A 72 27.22 10.76 4.24
N GLU A 73 26.13 10.03 4.06
CA GLU A 73 25.08 9.84 5.07
C GLU A 73 25.68 9.29 6.37
N LEU A 74 26.48 8.21 6.27
CA LEU A 74 27.10 7.56 7.42
C LEU A 74 28.21 8.40 8.09
N ALA A 75 28.80 9.37 7.38
CA ALA A 75 29.83 10.24 7.96
C ALA A 75 29.29 11.11 9.10
N SER A 76 28.01 11.51 8.99
CA SER A 76 27.31 12.30 10.02
C SER A 76 27.12 11.55 11.35
N TYR A 77 27.24 10.22 11.34
CA TYR A 77 27.01 9.34 12.51
C TYR A 77 28.29 8.71 13.06
N GLN A 78 29.48 9.18 12.63
CA GLN A 78 30.77 8.59 13.06
C GLN A 78 31.01 8.65 14.58
N ASN A 79 30.47 9.66 15.25
CA ASN A 79 30.58 9.84 16.71
C ASN A 79 29.44 9.15 17.48
N GLU A 80 28.39 8.73 16.78
CA GLU A 80 27.26 7.97 17.31
C GLU A 80 27.51 6.48 17.09
N GLN A 81 28.73 6.02 17.42
CA GLN A 81 29.03 4.59 17.32
C GLN A 81 28.01 3.83 18.17
N PRO A 82 27.26 2.91 17.57
CA PRO A 82 26.18 2.25 18.28
C PRO A 82 26.75 1.35 19.37
N GLN A 83 26.73 1.83 20.62
CA GLN A 83 27.07 1.10 21.83
C GLN A 83 25.81 0.43 22.39
N SER A 84 25.14 -0.38 21.56
CA SER A 84 23.92 -1.10 21.91
C SER A 84 24.08 -2.60 21.67
N ASP A 85 23.17 -3.39 22.24
CA ASP A 85 23.13 -4.85 22.06
C ASP A 85 22.89 -5.24 20.58
N ASN A 86 22.21 -4.37 19.81
CA ASN A 86 22.09 -4.48 18.36
C ASN A 86 22.51 -3.18 17.66
N PRO A 87 23.80 -3.06 17.27
CA PRO A 87 24.32 -1.80 16.78
C PRO A 87 23.75 -1.34 15.44
N LEU A 88 23.28 -2.28 14.62
CA LEU A 88 22.70 -1.96 13.32
C LEU A 88 21.30 -1.37 13.47
N TRP A 89 20.50 -1.89 14.40
CA TRP A 89 19.17 -1.34 14.67
C TRP A 89 19.24 0.06 15.24
N SER A 90 20.14 0.36 16.17
CA SER A 90 20.30 1.75 16.66
C SER A 90 20.57 2.77 15.55
N LEU A 91 21.17 2.35 14.43
CA LEU A 91 21.44 3.22 13.29
C LEU A 91 20.30 3.25 12.26
N PHE A 92 19.75 2.08 11.92
CA PHE A 92 18.84 1.93 10.79
C PHE A 92 17.37 1.73 11.17
N CYS A 93 17.09 1.25 12.38
CA CYS A 93 15.75 0.94 12.87
C CYS A 93 15.68 1.05 14.42
N PRO A 94 15.92 2.25 14.98
CA PRO A 94 15.92 2.44 16.43
C PRO A 94 14.59 2.05 17.09
N GLU A 95 13.48 2.14 16.34
CA GLU A 95 12.16 1.71 16.75
C GLU A 95 12.13 0.21 17.09
N ALA A 96 12.79 -0.64 16.28
CA ALA A 96 12.83 -2.08 16.52
C ALA A 96 13.56 -2.41 17.84
N MET A 97 14.64 -1.69 18.12
CA MET A 97 15.40 -1.83 19.36
C MET A 97 14.55 -1.45 20.58
N GLU A 98 13.86 -0.30 20.52
CA GLU A 98 12.96 0.15 21.59
C GLU A 98 11.81 -0.83 21.82
N CYS A 99 11.17 -1.29 20.74
CA CYS A 99 10.06 -2.25 20.77
C CYS A 99 10.48 -3.61 21.34
N GLN A 100 11.68 -4.11 20.99
CA GLN A 100 12.19 -5.38 21.50
C GLN A 100 12.55 -5.28 22.99
N MET A 101 13.24 -4.21 23.39
CA MET A 101 13.77 -4.07 24.76
C MET A 101 12.68 -3.73 25.78
N SER A 102 11.74 -2.86 25.39
CA SER A 102 10.76 -2.26 26.31
C SER A 102 9.34 -2.25 25.71
N PRO A 103 8.79 -3.42 25.31
CA PRO A 103 7.51 -3.48 24.58
C PRO A 103 6.36 -2.81 25.32
N ASP A 104 6.23 -2.99 26.64
CA ASP A 104 5.15 -2.39 27.42
C ASP A 104 5.24 -0.86 27.49
N SER A 105 6.45 -0.32 27.54
CA SER A 105 6.67 1.14 27.50
C SER A 105 6.29 1.71 26.13
N VAL A 106 6.65 1.01 25.06
CA VAL A 106 6.28 1.40 23.69
C VAL A 106 4.76 1.34 23.51
N LYS A 107 4.11 0.27 24.00
CA LYS A 107 2.66 0.14 23.98
C LYS A 107 1.97 1.30 24.71
N ALA A 108 2.42 1.62 25.92
CA ALA A 108 1.90 2.76 26.67
C ALA A 108 2.10 4.09 25.93
N ARG A 109 3.24 4.27 25.24
CA ARG A 109 3.51 5.44 24.39
C ARG A 109 2.54 5.49 23.21
N ILE A 110 2.35 4.38 22.48
CA ILE A 110 1.37 4.30 21.38
C ILE A 110 -0.01 4.66 21.91
N ALA A 111 -0.49 3.97 22.95
CA ALA A 111 -1.79 4.21 23.56
C ALA A 111 -1.99 5.69 23.93
N LYS A 112 -0.97 6.33 24.54
CA LYS A 112 -1.01 7.76 24.86
C LYS A 112 -1.08 8.63 23.60
N HIS A 113 -0.21 8.40 22.61
CA HIS A 113 -0.14 9.22 21.40
C HIS A 113 -1.36 9.08 20.48
N ARG A 114 -2.10 7.98 20.62
CA ARG A 114 -3.31 7.71 19.85
C ARG A 114 -4.59 8.11 20.58
N THR A 115 -4.51 8.45 21.87
CA THR A 115 -5.67 8.89 22.65
C THR A 115 -6.20 10.23 22.14
N LEU A 116 -7.52 10.31 22.01
CA LEU A 116 -8.28 11.49 21.64
C LEU A 116 -9.03 12.03 22.86
N THR A 117 -9.04 13.35 23.00
CA THR A 117 -9.87 14.08 23.97
C THR A 117 -10.84 15.00 23.25
N ASP A 118 -11.81 15.55 23.99
CA ASP A 118 -12.77 16.52 23.47
C ASP A 118 -13.46 16.08 22.16
N ILE A 119 -13.83 14.79 22.10
CA ILE A 119 -14.51 14.22 20.93
C ILE A 119 -15.92 14.82 20.85
N VAL A 120 -16.18 15.58 19.80
CA VAL A 120 -17.46 16.22 19.53
C VAL A 120 -18.04 15.64 18.26
N GLN A 121 -19.19 14.98 18.39
CA GLN A 121 -19.97 14.45 17.27
C GLN A 121 -21.38 15.05 17.32
N ILE A 122 -21.71 15.88 16.33
CA ILE A 122 -23.02 16.53 16.25
C ILE A 122 -24.08 15.53 15.74
N LYS A 123 -23.70 14.71 14.76
CA LYS A 123 -24.53 13.67 14.15
C LYS A 123 -23.65 12.56 13.58
N PRO A 124 -24.16 11.33 13.42
CA PRO A 124 -23.49 10.30 12.64
C PRO A 124 -23.21 10.81 11.22
N ALA A 125 -22.01 10.54 10.70
CA ALA A 125 -21.69 10.89 9.32
C ALA A 125 -22.53 10.05 8.34
N ILE A 126 -22.69 8.76 8.64
CA ILE A 126 -23.45 7.79 7.86
C ILE A 126 -24.67 7.37 8.67
N VAL A 127 -25.86 7.44 8.06
CA VAL A 127 -27.12 6.96 8.65
C VAL A 127 -27.81 5.89 7.79
N ASN A 128 -27.36 5.72 6.55
CA ASN A 128 -27.79 4.65 5.65
C ASN A 128 -26.58 4.20 4.83
N VAL A 129 -26.00 3.04 5.15
CA VAL A 129 -24.77 2.58 4.51
C VAL A 129 -24.96 2.37 3.01
N ALA A 130 -26.07 1.74 2.60
CA ALA A 130 -26.31 1.42 1.20
C ALA A 130 -26.50 2.67 0.30
N GLU A 131 -27.06 3.75 0.85
CA GLU A 131 -27.26 5.01 0.09
C GLU A 131 -26.09 5.98 0.22
N GLU A 132 -25.37 5.97 1.34
CA GLU A 132 -24.41 7.02 1.69
C GLU A 132 -22.95 6.58 1.58
N LEU A 133 -22.67 5.27 1.47
CA LEU A 133 -21.33 4.70 1.36
C LEU A 133 -21.09 4.02 0.01
N LEU A 134 -19.99 4.38 -0.65
CA LEU A 134 -19.50 3.72 -1.85
C LEU A 134 -18.37 2.77 -1.46
N PHE A 135 -18.54 1.48 -1.71
CA PHE A 135 -17.42 0.56 -1.56
C PHE A 135 -16.51 0.67 -2.77
N THR A 136 -15.21 0.50 -2.54
CA THR A 136 -14.21 0.54 -3.60
C THR A 136 -13.17 -0.56 -3.40
N SER A 137 -12.63 -1.10 -4.48
CA SER A 137 -11.55 -2.08 -4.43
C SER A 137 -10.66 -2.04 -5.67
N ASN A 138 -9.42 -2.46 -5.54
CA ASN A 138 -8.50 -2.60 -6.66
C ASN A 138 -8.56 -4.00 -7.25
N VAL A 139 -8.44 -4.05 -8.57
CA VAL A 139 -8.19 -5.26 -9.34
C VAL A 139 -6.87 -5.05 -10.06
N LEU A 140 -5.89 -5.88 -9.77
CA LEU A 140 -4.53 -5.74 -10.29
C LEU A 140 -4.26 -6.91 -11.23
N LEU A 141 -4.20 -6.68 -12.55
CA LEU A 141 -4.09 -7.77 -13.52
C LEU A 141 -2.64 -8.03 -13.96
N GLY A 142 -2.28 -9.31 -13.97
CA GLY A 142 -1.01 -9.87 -14.42
C GLY A 142 -1.10 -10.53 -15.79
N LEU A 143 0.06 -10.91 -16.35
CA LEU A 143 0.07 -11.87 -17.45
C LEU A 143 -0.45 -13.24 -16.98
N PRO A 144 -0.93 -14.10 -17.89
CA PRO A 144 -1.23 -15.49 -17.58
C PRO A 144 -0.01 -16.19 -16.97
N LEU A 145 -0.25 -17.15 -16.07
CA LEU A 145 0.83 -17.96 -15.52
C LEU A 145 1.49 -18.79 -16.62
N SER A 146 2.78 -19.10 -16.45
CA SER A 146 3.53 -19.88 -17.42
C SER A 146 2.89 -21.26 -17.62
N GLY A 147 2.48 -21.55 -18.86
CA GLY A 147 1.85 -22.82 -19.23
C GLY A 147 0.32 -22.85 -19.10
N ASP A 148 -0.32 -21.81 -18.56
CA ASP A 148 -1.78 -21.73 -18.51
C ASP A 148 -2.36 -21.40 -19.90
N ASP A 149 -3.46 -22.07 -20.27
CA ASP A 149 -4.17 -21.85 -21.53
C ASP A 149 -5.28 -20.79 -21.38
N THR A 150 -5.28 -19.79 -22.25
CA THR A 150 -6.26 -18.71 -22.26
C THR A 150 -7.34 -18.87 -23.34
N CYS A 151 -7.32 -19.96 -24.13
CA CYS A 151 -8.31 -20.20 -25.20
C CYS A 151 -9.76 -20.31 -24.69
N HIS A 152 -9.95 -20.58 -23.39
CA HIS A 152 -11.27 -20.65 -22.77
C HIS A 152 -11.96 -19.28 -22.62
N ILE A 153 -11.22 -18.17 -22.76
CA ILE A 153 -11.75 -16.80 -22.65
C ILE A 153 -12.45 -16.38 -23.95
N GLN A 154 -13.77 -16.18 -23.88
CA GLN A 154 -14.62 -15.92 -25.06
C GLN A 154 -14.79 -14.41 -25.39
N LEU A 155 -13.68 -13.65 -25.42
CA LEU A 155 -13.66 -12.20 -25.71
C LEU A 155 -13.21 -11.83 -27.14
N GLY A 156 -13.08 -12.81 -28.02
CA GLY A 156 -12.77 -12.63 -29.45
C GLY A 156 -11.31 -12.33 -29.78
N ASP A 157 -10.99 -12.22 -31.07
CA ASP A 157 -9.61 -12.15 -31.57
C ASP A 157 -8.84 -10.91 -31.10
N ALA A 158 -9.52 -9.76 -31.00
CA ALA A 158 -8.90 -8.51 -30.57
C ALA A 158 -8.36 -8.60 -29.14
N PHE A 159 -9.08 -9.30 -28.25
CA PHE A 159 -8.65 -9.58 -26.88
C PHE A 159 -7.37 -10.41 -26.88
N HIS A 160 -7.39 -11.55 -27.57
CA HIS A 160 -6.26 -12.48 -27.64
C HIS A 160 -5.02 -11.87 -28.28
N GLN A 161 -5.19 -10.99 -29.26
CA GLN A 161 -4.09 -10.24 -29.86
C GLN A 161 -3.45 -9.24 -28.88
N ALA A 162 -4.25 -8.52 -28.10
CA ALA A 162 -3.74 -7.60 -27.08
C ALA A 162 -3.02 -8.35 -25.96
N LEU A 163 -3.56 -9.50 -25.52
CA LEU A 163 -2.91 -10.36 -24.54
C LEU A 163 -1.56 -10.87 -25.02
N LYS A 164 -1.49 -11.35 -26.26
CA LYS A 164 -0.23 -11.77 -26.90
C LYS A 164 0.76 -10.60 -27.02
N THR A 165 0.27 -9.39 -27.27
CA THR A 165 1.13 -8.19 -27.29
C THR A 165 1.72 -7.93 -25.90
N ALA A 166 0.91 -8.03 -24.84
CA ALA A 166 1.37 -7.85 -23.46
C ALA A 166 2.43 -8.88 -23.05
N GLN A 167 2.27 -10.16 -23.45
CA GLN A 167 3.26 -11.22 -23.18
C GLN A 167 4.64 -10.97 -23.81
N ASN A 168 4.72 -10.08 -24.81
CA ASN A 168 5.97 -9.71 -25.48
C ASN A 168 6.50 -8.33 -25.03
N GLN A 169 5.89 -7.72 -24.02
CA GLN A 169 6.32 -6.44 -23.45
C GLN A 169 6.99 -6.66 -22.08
N PRO A 170 7.93 -5.78 -21.68
CA PRO A 170 8.41 -5.77 -20.31
C PRO A 170 7.30 -5.33 -19.34
N GLN A 171 7.38 -5.82 -18.12
CA GLN A 171 6.55 -5.35 -17.01
C GLN A 171 6.96 -3.92 -16.63
N GLU A 172 5.97 -3.04 -16.43
CA GLU A 172 6.21 -1.64 -16.02
C GLU A 172 5.77 -1.36 -14.58
N TYR A 173 4.79 -2.12 -14.06
CA TYR A 173 4.25 -1.91 -12.72
C TYR A 173 4.32 -3.19 -11.89
N TRP A 174 4.68 -3.05 -10.61
CA TRP A 174 4.83 -4.16 -9.67
C TRP A 174 3.75 -4.09 -8.61
N TYR A 175 2.99 -5.18 -8.50
CA TYR A 175 1.93 -5.38 -7.53
C TYR A 175 2.23 -6.56 -6.60
N ASP A 176 1.66 -6.57 -5.41
CA ASP A 176 1.92 -7.58 -4.38
C ASP A 176 1.45 -8.98 -4.78
N HIS A 177 0.31 -9.08 -5.44
CA HIS A 177 -0.28 -10.31 -5.97
C HIS A 177 -1.20 -9.98 -7.17
N PRO A 178 -0.64 -9.65 -8.34
CA PRO A 178 -1.48 -9.41 -9.51
C PRO A 178 -2.20 -10.70 -9.92
N ILE A 179 -3.49 -10.59 -10.20
CA ILE A 179 -4.37 -11.67 -10.66
C ILE A 179 -4.01 -12.01 -12.11
N PRO A 180 -3.49 -13.21 -12.38
CA PRO A 180 -3.16 -13.62 -13.75
C PRO A 180 -4.41 -13.67 -14.64
N VAL A 181 -4.31 -13.12 -15.84
CA VAL A 181 -5.39 -13.26 -16.83
C VAL A 181 -5.56 -14.73 -17.22
N GLY A 182 -6.79 -15.24 -17.13
CA GLY A 182 -7.12 -16.65 -17.42
C GLY A 182 -6.84 -17.62 -16.27
N ILE A 183 -6.62 -17.11 -15.05
CA ILE A 183 -6.53 -17.95 -13.86
C ILE A 183 -7.85 -18.71 -13.62
N SER A 184 -7.78 -19.87 -12.98
CA SER A 184 -8.97 -20.67 -12.70
C SER A 184 -9.99 -19.90 -11.82
N PRO A 185 -11.30 -20.10 -12.00
CA PRO A 185 -12.30 -19.40 -11.19
C PRO A 185 -12.16 -19.58 -9.67
N GLN A 186 -11.61 -20.72 -9.24
CA GLN A 186 -11.37 -21.03 -7.82
C GLN A 186 -10.20 -20.22 -7.23
N GLU A 187 -9.21 -19.88 -8.06
CA GLU A 187 -8.05 -19.08 -7.68
C GLU A 187 -8.25 -17.57 -8.00
N ASN A 188 -9.41 -17.18 -8.54
CA ASN A 188 -9.68 -15.81 -8.97
C ASN A 188 -10.19 -14.94 -7.81
N GLU A 189 -9.31 -14.09 -7.28
CA GLU A 189 -9.58 -13.16 -6.17
C GLU A 189 -10.78 -12.25 -6.45
N ILE A 190 -11.02 -11.83 -7.71
CA ILE A 190 -12.20 -11.01 -8.06
C ILE A 190 -13.48 -11.76 -7.75
N LEU A 191 -13.55 -13.02 -8.19
CA LEU A 191 -14.76 -13.83 -8.04
C LEU A 191 -15.05 -14.09 -6.56
N TYR A 192 -14.00 -14.42 -5.81
CA TYR A 192 -14.10 -14.65 -4.39
C TYR A 192 -14.58 -13.42 -3.62
N GLY A 193 -13.89 -12.28 -3.76
CA GLY A 193 -14.20 -11.08 -2.99
C GLY A 193 -15.61 -10.55 -3.24
N LEU A 194 -16.04 -10.54 -4.51
CA LEU A 194 -17.40 -10.13 -4.87
C LEU A 194 -18.46 -11.08 -4.32
N GLN A 195 -18.21 -12.40 -4.37
CA GLN A 195 -19.13 -13.39 -3.82
C GLN A 195 -19.25 -13.25 -2.30
N GLN A 196 -18.13 -13.10 -1.60
CA GLN A 196 -18.14 -12.96 -0.14
C GLN A 196 -18.78 -11.65 0.32
N LEU A 197 -18.59 -10.56 -0.42
CA LEU A 197 -19.30 -9.31 -0.13
C LEU A 197 -20.81 -9.46 -0.32
N ASP A 198 -21.26 -10.10 -1.40
CA ASP A 198 -22.71 -10.34 -1.63
C ASP A 198 -23.33 -11.21 -0.52
N ILE A 199 -22.60 -12.22 -0.04
CA ILE A 199 -22.98 -13.04 1.13
C ILE A 199 -23.08 -12.17 2.39
N ALA A 200 -22.11 -11.30 2.63
CA ALA A 200 -22.13 -10.40 3.78
C ALA A 200 -23.33 -9.43 3.72
N LEU A 201 -23.73 -8.99 2.52
CA LEU A 201 -24.90 -8.14 2.31
C LEU A 201 -26.23 -8.88 2.51
N GLU A 202 -26.32 -10.17 2.16
CA GLU A 202 -27.49 -11.00 2.48
C GLU A 202 -27.72 -11.06 4.01
N ALA A 203 -26.65 -11.10 4.81
CA ALA A 203 -26.77 -11.01 6.27
C ALA A 203 -27.29 -9.65 6.74
N GLU A 204 -26.91 -8.55 6.08
CA GLU A 204 -27.46 -7.21 6.38
C GLU A 204 -28.95 -7.11 6.03
N VAL A 205 -29.39 -7.81 4.98
CA VAL A 205 -30.82 -7.96 4.67
C VAL A 205 -31.56 -8.71 5.78
N ALA A 206 -30.99 -9.81 6.25
CA ALA A 206 -31.58 -10.60 7.33
C ALA A 206 -31.69 -9.81 8.65
N ARG A 207 -30.75 -8.89 8.90
CA ARG A 207 -30.76 -7.99 10.06
C ARG A 207 -31.64 -6.76 9.90
N GLY A 208 -32.11 -6.46 8.69
CA GLY A 208 -32.92 -5.28 8.39
C GLY A 208 -32.13 -3.99 8.18
N ASN A 209 -30.81 -4.08 8.02
CA ASN A 209 -29.93 -2.95 7.71
C ASN A 209 -29.88 -2.65 6.20
N LEU A 210 -30.26 -3.63 5.37
CA LEU A 210 -30.40 -3.51 3.92
C LEU A 210 -31.81 -3.97 3.49
N ALA A 211 -32.50 -3.20 2.64
CA ALA A 211 -33.78 -3.66 2.12
C ALA A 211 -33.59 -4.79 1.09
N LYS A 212 -34.53 -5.76 1.02
CA LYS A 212 -34.43 -6.96 0.17
C LYS A 212 -34.12 -6.72 -1.31
N ASN A 213 -34.53 -5.57 -1.85
CA ASN A 213 -34.34 -5.21 -3.25
C ASN A 213 -33.32 -4.07 -3.43
N GLN A 214 -32.67 -3.66 -2.35
CA GLN A 214 -31.68 -2.60 -2.37
C GLN A 214 -30.31 -3.22 -2.60
N LYS A 215 -29.54 -2.60 -3.49
CA LYS A 215 -28.18 -3.00 -3.78
C LYS A 215 -27.20 -1.96 -3.25
N VAL A 216 -26.03 -2.44 -2.88
CA VAL A 216 -24.86 -1.64 -2.53
C VAL A 216 -23.98 -1.57 -3.77
N THR A 217 -23.35 -0.42 -4.00
CA THR A 217 -22.42 -0.27 -5.13
C THR A 217 -20.98 -0.48 -4.70
N LEU A 218 -20.25 -1.29 -5.47
CA LEU A 218 -18.80 -1.44 -5.41
C LEU A 218 -18.15 -0.96 -6.71
N VAL A 219 -17.18 -0.06 -6.60
CA VAL A 219 -16.33 0.36 -7.72
C VAL A 219 -15.02 -0.42 -7.73
N LEU A 220 -14.71 -1.05 -8.85
CA LEU A 220 -13.45 -1.74 -9.13
C LEU A 220 -12.55 -0.85 -9.98
N SER A 221 -11.36 -0.54 -9.45
CA SER A 221 -10.25 0.08 -10.19
C SER A 221 -9.39 -1.01 -10.81
N CYS A 222 -9.38 -1.12 -12.14
CA CYS A 222 -8.63 -2.14 -12.86
C CYS A 222 -7.28 -1.61 -13.36
N SER A 223 -6.22 -1.95 -12.62
CA SER A 223 -4.84 -1.63 -12.95
C SER A 223 -4.13 -2.85 -13.53
N VAL A 224 -3.08 -2.63 -14.31
CA VAL A 224 -2.38 -3.73 -15.02
C VAL A 224 -0.88 -3.64 -14.85
N THR A 225 -0.20 -4.77 -14.81
CA THR A 225 1.29 -4.86 -14.74
C THR A 225 1.97 -4.44 -16.05
N HIS A 226 1.29 -4.67 -17.19
CA HIS A 226 1.79 -4.43 -18.54
C HIS A 226 0.85 -3.48 -19.31
N PRO A 227 1.33 -2.37 -19.89
CA PRO A 227 0.46 -1.37 -20.51
C PRO A 227 -0.48 -1.91 -21.60
N ALA A 228 -0.07 -2.91 -22.38
CA ALA A 228 -0.94 -3.51 -23.41
C ALA A 228 -2.20 -4.19 -22.84
N LEU A 229 -2.20 -4.64 -21.58
CA LEU A 229 -3.39 -5.20 -20.92
C LEU A 229 -4.46 -4.14 -20.65
N ALA A 230 -4.11 -2.85 -20.60
CA ALA A 230 -5.02 -1.76 -20.25
C ALA A 230 -6.28 -1.69 -21.12
N LYS A 231 -6.15 -2.10 -22.39
CA LYS A 231 -7.25 -2.08 -23.37
C LYS A 231 -8.26 -3.21 -23.18
N ILE A 232 -7.86 -4.28 -22.49
CA ILE A 232 -8.66 -5.49 -22.32
C ILE A 232 -9.03 -5.76 -20.85
N ALA A 233 -8.48 -4.98 -19.92
CA ALA A 233 -8.66 -5.17 -18.48
C ALA A 233 -10.14 -5.15 -18.06
N LYS A 234 -10.88 -4.13 -18.50
CA LYS A 234 -12.32 -4.02 -18.20
C LYS A 234 -13.09 -5.20 -18.78
N ASP A 235 -12.92 -5.48 -20.06
CA ASP A 235 -13.63 -6.57 -20.74
C ASP A 235 -13.39 -7.93 -20.08
N TYR A 236 -12.16 -8.20 -19.65
CA TYR A 236 -11.81 -9.40 -18.88
C TYR A 236 -12.56 -9.47 -17.55
N VAL A 237 -12.49 -8.41 -16.74
CA VAL A 237 -13.17 -8.40 -15.43
C VAL A 237 -14.67 -8.54 -15.58
N GLU A 238 -15.28 -7.83 -16.54
CA GLU A 238 -16.71 -7.97 -16.81
C GLU A 238 -17.09 -9.38 -17.26
N TYR A 239 -16.26 -10.00 -18.11
CA TYR A 239 -16.45 -11.37 -18.57
C TYR A 239 -16.43 -12.36 -17.40
N GLU A 240 -15.41 -12.29 -16.54
CA GLU A 240 -15.28 -13.17 -15.38
C GLU A 240 -16.51 -13.06 -14.46
N VAL A 241 -16.90 -11.83 -14.10
CA VAL A 241 -18.05 -11.58 -13.22
C VAL A 241 -19.35 -12.07 -13.85
N LYS A 242 -19.62 -11.76 -15.12
CA LYS A 242 -20.85 -12.17 -15.81
C LYS A 242 -20.94 -13.69 -16.01
N THR A 243 -19.80 -14.36 -16.18
CA THR A 243 -19.75 -15.80 -16.45
C THR A 243 -19.92 -16.62 -15.18
N HIS A 244 -19.35 -16.16 -14.07
CA HIS A 244 -19.20 -16.99 -12.87
C HIS A 244 -20.06 -16.55 -11.68
N LEU A 245 -20.56 -15.30 -11.65
CA LEU A 245 -21.28 -14.78 -10.49
C LEU A 245 -22.75 -14.47 -10.78
N ARG A 246 -23.53 -14.52 -9.70
CA ARG A 246 -24.95 -14.11 -9.64
C ARG A 246 -25.17 -13.25 -8.41
N LEU A 247 -24.71 -12.00 -8.51
CA LEU A 247 -24.77 -11.03 -7.42
C LEU A 247 -26.20 -10.52 -7.22
N LYS A 248 -26.71 -10.60 -5.99
CA LYS A 248 -28.09 -10.22 -5.66
C LYS A 248 -28.19 -8.83 -5.07
N HIS A 249 -27.28 -8.50 -4.16
CA HIS A 249 -27.28 -7.31 -3.32
C HIS A 249 -26.15 -6.34 -3.69
N LEU A 250 -25.36 -6.68 -4.71
CA LEU A 250 -24.18 -5.92 -5.12
C LEU A 250 -24.30 -5.46 -6.58
N ASP A 251 -24.21 -4.15 -6.79
CA ASP A 251 -23.94 -3.56 -8.11
C ASP A 251 -22.43 -3.31 -8.24
N VAL A 252 -21.87 -3.70 -9.37
CA VAL A 252 -20.43 -3.56 -9.64
C VAL A 252 -20.22 -2.53 -10.73
N ALA A 253 -19.24 -1.65 -10.55
CA ALA A 253 -18.78 -0.73 -11.59
C ALA A 253 -17.29 -0.92 -11.86
N VAL A 254 -16.90 -1.10 -13.12
CA VAL A 254 -15.53 -1.43 -13.53
C VAL A 254 -14.91 -0.25 -14.26
N PHE A 255 -13.78 0.24 -13.74
CA PHE A 255 -13.02 1.35 -14.30
C PHE A 255 -11.64 0.86 -14.75
N GLY A 256 -11.43 0.79 -16.06
CA GLY A 256 -10.10 0.69 -16.64
C GLY A 256 -9.53 2.07 -16.98
N GLU A 257 -8.26 2.12 -17.37
CA GLU A 257 -7.60 3.37 -17.75
C GLU A 257 -8.32 4.07 -18.92
N SER A 258 -8.84 3.31 -19.88
CA SER A 258 -9.57 3.86 -21.04
C SER A 258 -10.83 4.61 -20.60
N GLU A 259 -11.59 4.07 -19.65
CA GLU A 259 -12.77 4.71 -19.07
C GLU A 259 -12.39 5.99 -18.31
N CYS A 260 -11.32 5.96 -17.53
CA CYS A 260 -10.82 7.14 -16.82
C CYS A 260 -10.42 8.26 -17.78
N GLN A 261 -9.73 7.94 -18.87
CA GLN A 261 -9.36 8.92 -19.90
C GLN A 261 -10.57 9.50 -20.63
N GLU A 262 -11.60 8.68 -20.88
CA GLU A 262 -12.84 9.19 -21.44
C GLU A 262 -13.58 10.14 -20.48
N ILE A 263 -13.62 9.80 -19.20
CA ILE A 263 -14.19 10.65 -18.14
C ILE A 263 -13.44 11.97 -18.05
N LEU A 264 -12.10 11.96 -18.09
CA LEU A 264 -11.29 13.18 -18.13
C LEU A 264 -11.66 14.04 -19.33
N ARG A 265 -11.69 13.46 -20.53
CA ARG A 265 -12.01 14.19 -21.77
C ARG A 265 -13.40 14.84 -21.73
N CYS A 266 -14.39 14.15 -21.18
CA CYS A 266 -15.78 14.61 -21.17
C CYS A 266 -16.15 15.49 -19.96
N GLY A 267 -15.52 15.25 -18.80
CA GLY A 267 -15.81 15.91 -17.52
C GLY A 267 -14.87 17.06 -17.20
N PHE A 268 -13.64 17.01 -17.70
CA PHE A 268 -12.58 17.97 -17.43
C PHE A 268 -11.86 18.37 -18.75
N PRO A 269 -12.58 18.97 -19.72
CA PRO A 269 -12.03 19.22 -21.06
C PRO A 269 -10.84 20.19 -21.08
N ALA A 270 -10.69 21.00 -20.03
CA ALA A 270 -9.57 21.91 -19.84
C ALA A 270 -8.54 21.40 -18.81
N ALA A 271 -8.53 20.09 -18.53
CA ALA A 271 -7.60 19.48 -17.58
C ALA A 271 -6.15 19.83 -17.90
N SER A 272 -5.41 20.32 -16.90
CA SER A 272 -3.97 20.48 -17.01
C SER A 272 -3.25 19.14 -17.15
N ASP A 273 -1.98 19.17 -17.54
CA ASP A 273 -1.17 17.95 -17.59
C ASP A 273 -0.95 17.33 -16.20
N ALA A 274 -0.99 18.16 -15.14
CA ALA A 274 -0.96 17.68 -13.76
C ALA A 274 -2.21 16.84 -13.43
N LEU A 275 -3.41 17.33 -13.77
CA LEU A 275 -4.65 16.58 -13.59
C LEU A 275 -4.67 15.28 -14.42
N LYS A 276 -4.26 15.35 -15.69
CA LYS A 276 -4.16 14.16 -16.56
C LYS A 276 -3.20 13.11 -16.00
N GLY A 277 -2.10 13.55 -15.39
CA GLY A 277 -1.09 12.66 -14.81
C GLY A 277 -1.58 11.91 -13.57
N VAL A 278 -2.48 12.50 -12.77
CA VAL A 278 -2.94 11.88 -11.53
C VAL A 278 -4.23 11.08 -11.65
N PHE A 279 -5.19 11.54 -12.46
CA PHE A 279 -6.49 10.88 -12.53
C PHE A 279 -6.43 9.66 -13.44
N GLY A 280 -6.59 8.47 -12.86
CA GLY A 280 -6.62 7.19 -13.56
C GLY A 280 -6.26 6.03 -12.66
N VAL A 281 -6.15 4.84 -13.24
CA VAL A 281 -5.99 3.58 -12.50
C VAL A 281 -4.70 2.86 -12.84
N ASN A 282 -4.12 3.04 -14.03
CA ASN A 282 -2.85 2.40 -14.38
C ASN A 282 -1.65 3.16 -13.83
N GLY A 283 -0.71 2.48 -13.20
CA GLY A 283 0.45 3.13 -12.59
C GLY A 283 0.94 2.39 -11.35
N ALA A 284 1.83 3.05 -10.61
CA ALA A 284 2.18 2.62 -9.26
C ALA A 284 0.96 2.65 -8.32
N TYR A 285 1.08 1.96 -7.17
CA TYR A 285 -0.03 1.82 -6.22
C TYR A 285 -0.69 3.16 -5.82
N GLY A 286 0.11 4.22 -5.66
CA GLY A 286 -0.38 5.52 -5.23
C GLY A 286 -1.41 6.17 -6.17
N ARG A 287 -1.28 5.97 -7.48
CA ARG A 287 -2.22 6.55 -8.47
C ARG A 287 -3.62 5.95 -8.29
N HIS A 288 -3.72 4.63 -8.31
CA HIS A 288 -5.01 3.96 -8.21
C HIS A 288 -5.61 4.06 -6.80
N TYR A 289 -4.79 4.06 -5.73
CA TYR A 289 -5.30 4.21 -4.37
C TYR A 289 -5.97 5.56 -4.14
N THR A 290 -5.40 6.63 -4.72
CA THR A 290 -6.05 7.93 -4.70
C THR A 290 -7.32 7.92 -5.54
N PHE A 291 -7.31 7.29 -6.71
CA PHE A 291 -8.50 7.16 -7.56
C PHE A 291 -9.68 6.48 -6.83
N LEU A 292 -9.43 5.40 -6.07
CA LEU A 292 -10.46 4.71 -5.27
C LEU A 292 -11.17 5.63 -4.27
N LYS A 293 -10.50 6.70 -3.83
CA LYS A 293 -11.13 7.72 -2.99
C LYS A 293 -11.76 8.84 -3.82
N ALA A 294 -11.05 9.31 -4.83
CA ALA A 294 -11.44 10.42 -5.70
C ALA A 294 -12.67 10.13 -6.56
N ILE A 295 -12.98 8.85 -6.83
CA ILE A 295 -14.16 8.47 -7.61
C ILE A 295 -15.47 8.78 -6.88
N ALA A 296 -15.49 8.79 -5.54
CA ALA A 296 -16.72 8.99 -4.79
C ALA A 296 -17.35 10.38 -4.98
N PRO A 297 -16.61 11.51 -4.90
CA PRO A 297 -17.13 12.81 -5.30
C PRO A 297 -17.71 12.87 -6.72
N LEU A 298 -17.08 12.18 -7.69
CA LEU A 298 -17.57 12.11 -9.07
C LEU A 298 -18.85 11.28 -9.16
N TRP A 299 -18.88 10.14 -8.47
CA TRP A 299 -20.04 9.27 -8.34
C TRP A 299 -21.24 9.99 -7.71
N GLN A 300 -20.97 10.80 -6.68
CA GLN A 300 -21.99 11.61 -6.01
C GLN A 300 -22.70 12.53 -7.01
N LYS A 301 -21.94 13.17 -7.90
CA LYS A 301 -22.49 14.09 -8.91
C LYS A 301 -23.12 13.39 -10.11
N ALA A 302 -22.62 12.21 -10.49
CA ALA A 302 -23.06 11.53 -11.71
C ALA A 302 -24.23 10.56 -11.48
N ILE A 303 -24.27 9.89 -10.33
CA ILE A 303 -25.11 8.73 -10.09
C ILE A 303 -25.93 8.88 -8.80
N ASN A 304 -25.29 9.14 -7.66
CA ASN A 304 -25.96 9.13 -6.36
C ASN A 304 -25.70 10.40 -5.54
N PRO A 305 -26.58 11.42 -5.59
CA PRO A 305 -26.38 12.68 -4.86
C PRO A 305 -26.44 12.54 -3.32
N ASN A 306 -26.93 11.43 -2.78
CA ASN A 306 -26.97 11.17 -1.34
C ASN A 306 -25.66 10.58 -0.80
N LEU A 307 -24.73 10.21 -1.68
CA LEU A 307 -23.46 9.63 -1.29
C LEU A 307 -22.69 10.60 -0.38
N LYS A 308 -22.09 10.11 0.72
CA LYS A 308 -21.32 10.92 1.67
C LYS A 308 -19.88 10.45 1.84
N ALA A 309 -19.57 9.20 1.53
CA ALA A 309 -18.27 8.64 1.81
C ALA A 309 -17.88 7.49 0.87
N THR A 310 -16.61 7.11 0.94
CA THR A 310 -16.05 5.91 0.31
C THR A 310 -15.34 5.04 1.32
N PHE A 311 -15.40 3.73 1.15
CA PHE A 311 -14.68 2.75 1.95
C PHE A 311 -14.00 1.71 1.04
N LYS A 312 -12.68 1.59 1.15
CA LYS A 312 -11.87 0.62 0.42
C LYS A 312 -11.86 -0.71 1.15
N ILE A 313 -12.04 -1.79 0.41
CA ILE A 313 -11.78 -3.17 0.81
C ILE A 313 -10.80 -3.80 -0.18
N ASP A 314 -10.09 -4.84 0.24
CA ASP A 314 -9.40 -5.74 -0.70
C ASP A 314 -10.28 -6.96 -0.99
N LEU A 315 -10.12 -7.58 -2.16
CA LEU A 315 -10.99 -8.69 -2.59
C LEU A 315 -10.60 -10.03 -1.94
N ASP A 316 -9.45 -10.07 -1.26
CA ASP A 316 -9.05 -11.13 -0.34
C ASP A 316 -9.49 -10.88 1.13
N GLN A 317 -10.29 -9.83 1.38
CA GLN A 317 -10.83 -9.51 2.71
C GLN A 317 -12.34 -9.73 2.78
N VAL A 318 -12.80 -10.31 3.87
CA VAL A 318 -14.20 -10.69 4.07
C VAL A 318 -14.77 -10.09 5.34
N PHE A 319 -15.98 -9.53 5.26
CA PHE A 319 -16.77 -9.25 6.45
C PHE A 319 -17.38 -10.56 6.97
N ASP A 320 -16.73 -11.18 7.96
CA ASP A 320 -17.26 -12.35 8.64
C ASP A 320 -18.41 -11.92 9.57
N GLN A 321 -19.61 -11.75 8.98
CA GLN A 321 -20.79 -11.20 9.66
C GLN A 321 -21.19 -12.01 10.89
N GLN A 322 -21.02 -13.34 10.84
CA GLN A 322 -21.34 -14.20 11.98
C GLN A 322 -20.39 -13.88 13.13
N LYS A 323 -19.08 -13.86 12.88
CA LYS A 323 -18.07 -13.55 13.89
C LYS A 323 -18.22 -12.13 14.44
N LEU A 324 -18.48 -11.16 13.58
CA LEU A 324 -18.73 -9.75 13.95
C LEU A 324 -19.89 -9.66 14.93
N VAL A 325 -21.03 -10.27 14.59
CA VAL A 325 -22.21 -10.25 15.45
C VAL A 325 -21.95 -11.00 16.76
N ASP A 326 -21.28 -12.15 16.72
CA ASP A 326 -21.04 -12.96 17.92
C ASP A 326 -20.10 -12.27 18.92
N GLU A 327 -19.07 -11.57 18.45
CA GLU A 327 -18.05 -10.97 19.31
C GLU A 327 -18.29 -9.50 19.63
N THR A 328 -18.95 -8.75 18.76
CA THR A 328 -19.17 -7.30 18.94
C THR A 328 -20.65 -6.93 19.06
N GLY A 329 -21.57 -7.87 18.85
CA GLY A 329 -23.02 -7.62 18.83
C GLY A 329 -23.50 -6.82 17.60
N LYS A 330 -22.59 -6.52 16.66
CA LYS A 330 -22.81 -5.64 15.52
C LYS A 330 -22.34 -6.29 14.23
N SER A 331 -23.11 -6.12 13.19
CA SER A 331 -22.75 -6.37 11.80
C SER A 331 -21.84 -5.28 11.25
N ALA A 332 -21.30 -5.49 10.04
CA ALA A 332 -20.46 -4.51 9.37
C ALA A 332 -21.18 -3.15 9.19
N PHE A 333 -22.46 -3.13 8.81
CA PHE A 333 -23.20 -1.88 8.63
C PHE A 333 -23.41 -1.14 9.94
N GLU A 334 -23.75 -1.86 11.02
CA GLU A 334 -23.94 -1.26 12.34
C GLU A 334 -22.66 -0.60 12.88
N HIS A 335 -21.48 -1.13 12.54
CA HIS A 335 -20.19 -0.48 12.87
C HIS A 335 -19.98 0.85 12.14
N PHE A 336 -20.44 0.99 10.89
CA PHE A 336 -20.38 2.29 10.20
C PHE A 336 -21.35 3.31 10.82
N LEU A 337 -22.56 2.87 11.15
CA LEU A 337 -23.64 3.70 11.69
C LEU A 337 -23.32 4.26 13.09
N ASP A 338 -22.63 3.49 13.93
CA ASP A 338 -22.28 3.86 15.31
C ASP A 338 -20.80 4.28 15.47
N SER A 339 -20.22 4.85 14.42
CA SER A 339 -18.82 5.30 14.43
C SER A 339 -18.64 6.76 14.82
N LYS A 340 -17.44 7.10 15.33
CA LYS A 340 -17.01 8.50 15.52
C LYS A 340 -16.55 9.17 14.20
N TRP A 341 -16.77 8.51 13.06
CA TRP A 341 -16.43 9.05 11.76
C TRP A 341 -17.17 10.37 11.50
N GLY A 342 -16.42 11.39 11.11
CA GLY A 342 -16.89 12.77 10.89
C GLY A 342 -16.82 13.69 12.11
N ALA A 343 -16.51 13.16 13.30
CA ALA A 343 -16.34 13.96 14.51
C ALA A 343 -15.11 14.88 14.46
N SER A 344 -15.03 15.80 15.42
CA SER A 344 -13.81 16.54 15.74
C SER A 344 -13.25 16.08 17.08
N ALA A 345 -11.94 16.15 17.27
CA ALA A 345 -11.27 15.78 18.51
C ALA A 345 -10.00 16.61 18.73
N VAL A 346 -9.32 16.38 19.86
CA VAL A 346 -8.00 16.91 20.17
C VAL A 346 -7.06 15.73 20.44
N ASP A 347 -5.84 15.76 19.90
CA ASP A 347 -4.84 14.74 20.18
C ASP A 347 -4.03 15.01 21.47
N CYS A 348 -3.15 14.08 21.83
CA CYS A 348 -2.32 14.19 23.02
C CYS A 348 -1.33 15.38 23.02
N GLU A 349 -1.09 15.99 21.87
CA GLU A 349 -0.23 17.17 21.69
C GLU A 349 -1.03 18.47 21.69
N GLY A 350 -2.36 18.40 21.77
CA GLY A 350 -3.27 19.54 21.73
C GLY A 350 -3.63 19.99 20.32
N ASN A 351 -3.29 19.22 19.28
CA ASN A 351 -3.68 19.51 17.91
C ASN A 351 -5.16 19.19 17.71
N LYS A 352 -5.87 20.07 17.00
CA LYS A 352 -7.27 19.82 16.62
C LYS A 352 -7.31 18.87 15.44
N LEU A 353 -8.17 17.86 15.53
CA LEU A 353 -8.34 16.83 14.52
C LEU A 353 -9.76 16.82 13.96
N LYS A 354 -9.88 16.67 12.66
CA LYS A 354 -11.11 16.28 11.98
C LYS A 354 -10.99 14.79 11.69
N LEU A 355 -11.86 13.98 12.29
CA LEU A 355 -11.92 12.53 12.10
C LEU A 355 -12.67 12.20 10.79
N GLY A 356 -12.25 12.82 9.69
CA GLY A 356 -12.87 12.68 8.37
C GLY A 356 -12.54 11.36 7.68
N MET A 357 -11.59 10.61 8.21
CA MET A 357 -11.25 9.26 7.75
C MET A 357 -11.64 8.22 8.80
N ILE A 358 -11.82 6.97 8.37
CA ILE A 358 -12.11 5.82 9.25
C ILE A 358 -11.19 4.66 8.88
N ALA A 359 -10.71 3.92 9.88
CA ALA A 359 -9.92 2.71 9.67
C ALA A 359 -10.45 1.59 10.56
N GLY A 360 -10.65 0.43 9.95
CA GLY A 360 -10.92 -0.82 10.64
C GLY A 360 -9.64 -1.62 10.90
N GLY A 361 -9.78 -2.93 11.05
CA GLY A 361 -8.66 -3.84 11.27
C GLY A 361 -8.79 -5.14 10.49
N LEU A 362 -7.75 -5.96 10.57
CA LEU A 362 -7.70 -7.27 9.95
C LEU A 362 -7.43 -8.35 11.00
N VAL A 363 -7.94 -9.55 10.72
CA VAL A 363 -7.54 -10.79 11.39
C VAL A 363 -7.26 -11.84 10.30
N ASN A 364 -6.15 -12.56 10.38
CA ASN A 364 -5.86 -13.62 9.40
C ASN A 364 -6.90 -14.74 9.50
N GLU A 365 -7.21 -15.40 8.38
CA GLU A 365 -8.10 -16.58 8.36
C GLU A 365 -7.69 -17.63 9.41
N SER A 366 -6.40 -17.92 9.51
CA SER A 366 -5.83 -18.88 10.46
C SER A 366 -5.98 -18.46 11.92
N ASP A 367 -6.04 -17.16 12.19
CA ASP A 367 -6.13 -16.57 13.52
C ASP A 367 -7.59 -16.26 13.91
N ALA A 368 -8.51 -16.17 12.94
CA ALA A 368 -9.92 -15.88 13.15
C ALA A 368 -10.61 -16.83 14.17
N PRO A 369 -10.28 -18.13 14.28
CA PRO A 369 -10.80 -18.99 15.35
C PRO A 369 -10.46 -18.53 16.77
N LEU A 370 -9.35 -17.79 16.96
CA LEU A 370 -8.91 -17.27 18.26
C LEU A 370 -9.69 -16.02 18.70
N GLY A 371 -10.32 -15.33 17.75
CA GLY A 371 -11.17 -14.16 17.97
C GLY A 371 -10.83 -13.00 17.05
N LEU A 372 -11.79 -12.10 16.78
CA LEU A 372 -11.63 -10.95 15.89
C LEU A 372 -10.54 -9.98 16.35
N PHE A 373 -10.37 -9.83 17.67
CA PHE A 373 -9.36 -8.96 18.26
C PHE A 373 -7.99 -9.65 18.38
N THR A 374 -7.73 -10.67 17.58
CA THR A 374 -6.40 -11.29 17.48
C THR A 374 -5.56 -10.51 16.49
N ALA A 375 -4.39 -10.04 16.93
CA ALA A 375 -3.46 -9.31 16.07
C ALA A 375 -2.97 -10.19 14.90
N ASP A 376 -3.16 -9.71 13.68
CA ASP A 376 -2.72 -10.34 12.43
C ASP A 376 -1.19 -10.28 12.24
N VAL A 377 -0.54 -9.26 12.81
CA VAL A 377 0.91 -9.12 12.85
C VAL A 377 1.45 -9.54 14.21
N LYS A 378 2.24 -10.61 14.24
CA LYS A 378 2.88 -11.14 15.45
C LYS A 378 4.28 -10.57 15.63
N SER A 379 4.63 -10.32 16.90
CA SER A 379 6.00 -9.94 17.25
C SER A 379 6.98 -11.04 16.83
N PRO A 380 8.12 -10.69 16.23
CA PRO A 380 9.11 -11.69 15.85
C PRO A 380 9.71 -12.34 17.10
N THR A 381 10.06 -13.61 16.97
CA THR A 381 10.65 -14.43 18.05
C THR A 381 12.18 -14.41 18.05
N GLY A 382 12.77 -14.00 16.93
CA GLY A 382 14.22 -13.92 16.73
C GLY A 382 14.77 -15.06 15.88
N ASP A 383 14.16 -16.24 15.97
CA ASP A 383 14.49 -17.40 15.11
C ASP A 383 13.91 -17.27 13.70
N ASP A 384 12.92 -16.40 13.55
CA ASP A 384 12.15 -16.15 12.34
C ASP A 384 12.55 -14.83 11.64
N TYR A 385 13.72 -14.28 11.96
CA TYR A 385 14.23 -13.09 11.29
C TYR A 385 14.65 -13.40 9.86
N ALA A 386 14.15 -12.59 8.91
CA ALA A 386 14.72 -12.57 7.57
C ALA A 386 16.13 -11.96 7.60
N MET A 387 16.95 -12.27 6.59
CA MET A 387 18.37 -11.86 6.58
C MET A 387 18.57 -10.35 6.75
N PHE A 388 17.73 -9.53 6.12
CA PHE A 388 17.79 -8.08 6.23
C PHE A 388 17.31 -7.53 7.57
N GLU A 389 16.57 -8.31 8.37
CA GLU A 389 16.07 -7.86 9.67
C GLU A 389 17.18 -7.71 10.69
N GLN A 390 18.40 -8.20 10.40
CA GLN A 390 19.61 -7.83 11.14
C GLN A 390 19.96 -6.34 11.03
N LEU A 391 19.56 -5.68 9.94
CA LEU A 391 19.74 -4.25 9.68
C LEU A 391 18.49 -3.46 10.05
N PHE A 392 17.32 -3.92 9.60
CA PHE A 392 16.07 -3.17 9.66
C PHE A 392 14.89 -4.11 9.89
N CYS A 393 14.29 -4.04 11.09
CA CYS A 393 13.19 -4.92 11.49
C CYS A 393 11.93 -4.11 11.81
N ALA A 394 11.20 -3.70 10.77
CA ALA A 394 9.93 -2.99 10.95
C ALA A 394 8.86 -3.83 11.67
N ARG A 395 8.95 -5.18 11.60
CA ARG A 395 7.97 -6.11 12.17
C ARG A 395 7.70 -5.88 13.66
N TRP A 396 8.72 -5.48 14.42
CA TRP A 396 8.54 -5.12 15.83
C TRP A 396 7.55 -3.96 16.03
N GLY A 397 7.79 -2.83 15.36
CA GLY A 397 6.91 -1.68 15.42
C GLY A 397 5.51 -1.99 14.88
N GLN A 398 5.43 -2.75 13.79
CA GLN A 398 4.16 -3.20 13.20
C GLN A 398 3.33 -4.03 14.18
N ALA A 399 3.93 -5.04 14.83
CA ALA A 399 3.24 -5.90 15.77
C ALA A 399 2.69 -5.14 16.98
N LEU A 400 3.49 -4.25 17.57
CA LEU A 400 3.04 -3.45 18.72
C LEU A 400 1.96 -2.43 18.33
N SER A 401 2.08 -1.77 17.17
CA SER A 401 1.03 -0.91 16.65
C SER A 401 -0.25 -1.69 16.34
N THR A 402 -0.18 -2.92 15.79
CA THR A 402 -1.36 -3.76 15.58
C THR A 402 -2.08 -3.99 16.91
N GLN A 403 -1.34 -4.39 17.94
CA GLN A 403 -1.88 -4.71 19.26
C GLN A 403 -2.56 -3.52 19.95
N GLU A 404 -2.00 -2.32 19.81
CA GLU A 404 -2.50 -1.12 20.52
C GLU A 404 -3.49 -0.28 19.70
N GLU A 405 -3.39 -0.31 18.36
CA GLU A 405 -4.19 0.54 17.47
C GLU A 405 -5.24 -0.25 16.69
N VAL A 406 -4.87 -1.40 16.13
CA VAL A 406 -5.70 -2.11 15.14
C VAL A 406 -6.81 -2.90 15.81
N ILE A 407 -6.44 -3.71 16.81
CA ILE A 407 -7.36 -4.56 17.58
C ILE A 407 -7.83 -3.90 18.88
N SER A 408 -7.65 -2.58 19.02
CA SER A 408 -8.12 -1.86 20.19
C SER A 408 -9.64 -1.96 20.33
N GLN A 409 -10.13 -1.99 21.56
CA GLN A 409 -11.56 -1.94 21.85
C GLN A 409 -12.02 -0.54 22.29
N ARG A 410 -11.09 0.43 22.29
CA ARG A 410 -11.32 1.79 22.74
C ARG A 410 -11.91 2.65 21.63
N GLU A 411 -12.92 3.46 21.96
CA GLU A 411 -13.53 4.40 20.99
C GLU A 411 -12.80 5.75 20.87
N ASP A 412 -11.84 6.03 21.77
CA ASP A 412 -11.12 7.30 21.86
C ASP A 412 -9.73 7.23 21.19
N VAL A 413 -9.62 6.50 20.08
CA VAL A 413 -8.34 6.20 19.41
C VAL A 413 -8.34 6.78 17.99
N GLN A 414 -7.27 7.51 17.65
CA GLN A 414 -6.91 7.78 16.25
C GLN A 414 -5.98 6.71 15.70
N ARG A 415 -6.01 6.50 14.38
CA ARG A 415 -5.16 5.52 13.70
C ARG A 415 -4.08 6.20 12.88
N VAL A 416 -2.83 5.75 13.06
CA VAL A 416 -1.78 5.95 12.04
C VAL A 416 -1.43 4.62 11.36
N HIS A 417 -1.56 3.51 12.09
CA HIS A 417 -1.51 2.18 11.50
C HIS A 417 -2.82 1.91 10.75
N VAL A 418 -2.74 1.96 9.42
CA VAL A 418 -3.83 1.59 8.52
C VAL A 418 -3.37 0.38 7.71
N THR A 419 -4.32 -0.46 7.35
CA THR A 419 -4.13 -1.61 6.44
C THR A 419 -4.55 -1.20 5.03
N GLY A 420 -3.94 -1.80 4.00
CA GLY A 420 -4.19 -1.45 2.60
C GLY A 420 -5.68 -1.46 2.24
N GLY A 421 -6.44 -2.41 2.77
CA GLY A 421 -7.90 -2.45 2.78
C GLY A 421 -8.49 -2.10 4.16
N THR A 422 -9.81 -1.93 4.21
CA THR A 422 -10.56 -1.60 5.45
C THR A 422 -10.40 -0.16 5.93
N ASN A 423 -10.41 0.81 5.00
CA ASN A 423 -10.35 2.23 5.35
C ASN A 423 -11.24 3.12 4.46
N GLY A 424 -11.70 4.25 5.00
CA GLY A 424 -12.59 5.16 4.28
C GLY A 424 -12.34 6.63 4.56
N ILE A 425 -12.95 7.48 3.73
CA ILE A 425 -12.90 8.94 3.85
C ILE A 425 -14.23 9.58 3.45
N LEU A 426 -14.63 10.63 4.16
CA LEU A 426 -15.81 11.41 3.82
C LEU A 426 -15.54 12.27 2.58
N ILE A 427 -16.55 12.41 1.72
CA ILE A 427 -16.49 13.26 0.53
C ILE A 427 -16.23 14.72 0.94
N GLU A 428 -16.80 15.21 2.04
CA GLU A 428 -16.49 16.55 2.55
C GLU A 428 -15.00 16.73 2.84
N SER A 429 -14.37 15.72 3.46
CA SER A 429 -12.95 15.76 3.79
C SER A 429 -12.05 15.65 2.56
N LEU A 430 -12.51 14.96 1.50
CA LEU A 430 -11.82 14.97 0.21
C LEU A 430 -11.81 16.36 -0.42
N TYR A 431 -12.93 17.09 -0.41
CA TYR A 431 -12.99 18.46 -0.93
C TYR A 431 -12.17 19.44 -0.08
N GLU A 432 -12.20 19.28 1.24
CA GLU A 432 -11.57 20.21 2.20
C GLU A 432 -10.05 20.03 2.28
N PHE A 433 -9.57 18.82 2.56
CA PHE A 433 -8.15 18.55 2.82
C PHE A 433 -7.39 18.13 1.56
N GLN A 434 -8.10 17.54 0.59
CA GLN A 434 -7.57 17.06 -0.69
C GLN A 434 -6.37 16.11 -0.54
N PRO A 435 -6.43 15.10 0.35
CA PRO A 435 -5.36 14.14 0.52
C PRO A 435 -5.20 13.24 -0.71
N PHE A 436 -3.98 12.78 -0.93
CA PHE A 436 -3.62 11.90 -2.04
C PHE A 436 -2.40 11.04 -1.69
N THR A 437 -2.29 9.90 -2.34
CA THR A 437 -1.03 9.17 -2.43
C THR A 437 -0.31 9.57 -3.71
N PRO A 438 0.97 10.00 -3.65
CA PRO A 438 1.71 10.35 -4.86
C PRO A 438 1.81 9.19 -5.85
N THR A 439 1.73 9.50 -7.14
CA THR A 439 1.75 8.55 -8.27
C THR A 439 3.04 7.73 -8.39
N PHE A 440 4.11 8.11 -7.70
CA PHE A 440 5.39 7.40 -7.64
C PHE A 440 5.49 6.38 -6.48
N ILE A 441 4.48 6.27 -5.62
CA ILE A 441 4.48 5.30 -4.53
C ILE A 441 4.05 3.92 -5.06
N HIS A 442 4.98 2.97 -5.05
CA HIS A 442 4.78 1.61 -5.57
C HIS A 442 4.34 0.60 -4.51
N ARG A 443 4.28 0.95 -3.23
CA ARG A 443 3.90 0.05 -2.13
C ARG A 443 3.54 0.85 -0.89
N ALA A 444 2.65 0.33 -0.06
CA ALA A 444 2.21 0.95 1.20
C ALA A 444 1.59 2.34 0.96
N GLU A 445 0.75 2.39 -0.06
CA GLU A 445 0.06 3.56 -0.55
C GLU A 445 -0.91 4.16 0.47
N ASP A 446 -1.49 3.33 1.34
CA ASP A 446 -2.26 3.69 2.52
C ASP A 446 -1.42 4.47 3.54
N GLN A 447 -0.19 4.02 3.77
CA GLN A 447 0.76 4.69 4.66
C GLN A 447 1.30 5.98 4.04
N ALA A 448 1.41 6.07 2.73
CA ALA A 448 1.77 7.31 2.05
C ALA A 448 0.60 8.32 2.00
N PHE A 449 -0.66 7.84 2.02
CA PHE A 449 -1.84 8.71 2.01
C PHE A 449 -1.90 9.61 3.25
N ILE A 450 -1.59 9.06 4.44
CA ILE A 450 -1.61 9.84 5.70
C ILE A 450 -0.55 10.96 5.71
N LEU A 451 0.56 10.82 4.98
CA LEU A 451 1.54 11.91 4.84
C LEU A 451 0.88 13.13 4.20
N SER A 452 0.15 12.97 3.10
CA SER A 452 -0.56 14.09 2.48
C SER A 452 -1.67 14.67 3.37
N ALA A 453 -2.37 13.82 4.14
CA ALA A 453 -3.43 14.24 5.04
C ALA A 453 -2.90 15.13 6.18
N LEU A 454 -1.67 14.89 6.62
CA LEU A 454 -0.97 15.71 7.61
C LEU A 454 -0.32 16.96 7.02
N ALA A 455 -0.09 17.00 5.71
CA ALA A 455 0.62 18.09 5.04
C ALA A 455 -0.18 19.39 4.96
N ASN A 456 -1.51 19.31 4.95
CA ASN A 456 -2.39 20.45 4.64
C ASN A 456 -3.48 20.66 5.71
N PRO A 457 -3.13 21.21 6.89
CA PRO A 457 -4.14 21.54 7.89
C PRO A 457 -5.06 22.67 7.39
N VAL A 458 -6.37 22.52 7.64
CA VAL A 458 -7.41 23.48 7.23
C VAL A 458 -8.07 24.06 8.47
N GLU A 459 -8.12 25.39 8.57
CA GLU A 459 -8.67 26.11 9.74
C GLU A 459 -8.10 25.65 11.10
N GLY A 460 -6.84 25.19 11.09
CA GLY A 460 -6.15 24.67 12.28
C GLY A 460 -6.50 23.22 12.64
N TYR A 461 -7.30 22.52 11.83
CA TYR A 461 -7.55 21.09 11.95
C TYR A 461 -6.61 20.28 11.07
N GLN A 462 -6.14 19.15 11.56
CA GLN A 462 -5.52 18.10 10.75
C GLN A 462 -6.53 16.99 10.45
N LEU A 463 -6.42 16.38 9.27
CA LEU A 463 -7.24 15.22 8.92
C LEU A 463 -6.66 13.95 9.56
N ALA A 464 -7.52 13.18 10.24
CA ALA A 464 -7.11 11.95 10.91
C ALA A 464 -8.10 10.80 10.71
N TYR A 465 -7.62 9.58 10.90
CA TYR A 465 -8.44 8.38 10.94
C TYR A 465 -9.05 8.18 12.32
N SER A 466 -10.37 8.07 12.38
CA SER A 466 -11.06 7.45 13.52
C SER A 466 -10.79 5.96 13.52
N HIS A 467 -10.44 5.41 14.68
CA HIS A 467 -10.60 3.99 14.91
C HIS A 467 -12.09 3.65 15.06
N GLN A 468 -12.53 2.53 14.50
CA GLN A 468 -13.82 1.92 14.82
C GLN A 468 -13.59 0.53 15.43
N PRO A 469 -13.75 0.38 16.77
CA PRO A 469 -13.64 -0.91 17.43
C PRO A 469 -14.58 -1.94 16.82
N GLY A 470 -14.04 -3.11 16.46
CA GLY A 470 -14.81 -4.21 15.89
C GLY A 470 -15.16 -4.09 14.41
N LEU A 471 -14.83 -2.99 13.71
CA LEU A 471 -14.85 -2.95 12.25
C LEU A 471 -13.64 -3.74 11.71
N ILE A 472 -13.74 -5.07 11.74
CA ILE A 472 -12.66 -5.99 11.41
C ILE A 472 -13.07 -6.87 10.24
N MET A 473 -12.17 -7.04 9.28
CA MET A 473 -12.32 -8.00 8.18
C MET A 473 -11.37 -9.17 8.37
N ARG A 474 -11.80 -10.36 7.94
CA ARG A 474 -10.94 -11.54 7.87
C ARG A 474 -10.10 -11.48 6.60
N HIS A 475 -8.80 -11.74 6.69
CA HIS A 475 -7.87 -11.76 5.57
C HIS A 475 -7.61 -13.20 5.10
N ASP A 476 -8.15 -13.54 3.93
CA ASP A 476 -8.20 -14.91 3.41
C ASP A 476 -7.12 -15.13 2.34
N LYS A 477 -5.89 -14.69 2.62
CA LYS A 477 -4.77 -14.69 1.68
C LYS A 477 -4.39 -16.09 1.18
N GLU A 478 -4.55 -17.10 2.03
CA GLU A 478 -4.17 -18.48 1.72
C GLU A 478 -5.12 -19.15 0.72
N ALA A 479 -6.32 -18.60 0.51
CA ALA A 479 -7.31 -19.13 -0.43
C ALA A 479 -6.87 -19.07 -1.91
N PHE A 480 -5.87 -18.24 -2.25
CA PHE A 480 -5.39 -18.00 -3.63
C PHE A 480 -3.91 -18.36 -3.84
N ALA A 481 -3.24 -18.87 -2.80
CA ALA A 481 -1.82 -18.64 -2.58
C ALA A 481 -0.83 -19.47 -3.40
N GLY A 482 -1.22 -20.62 -3.99
CA GLY A 482 -0.25 -21.61 -4.44
C GLY A 482 0.74 -21.11 -5.50
N ARG A 483 0.24 -20.72 -6.68
CA ARG A 483 1.10 -20.43 -7.86
C ARG A 483 1.40 -18.94 -8.05
N VAL A 484 0.57 -18.07 -7.49
CA VAL A 484 0.67 -16.62 -7.69
C VAL A 484 1.70 -15.98 -6.75
N MET A 485 1.86 -16.51 -5.54
CA MET A 485 2.75 -15.91 -4.53
C MET A 485 4.25 -16.09 -4.83
N GLU A 486 4.65 -17.20 -5.47
CA GLU A 486 6.07 -17.41 -5.85
C GLU A 486 6.54 -16.40 -6.89
N VAL A 487 5.63 -15.93 -7.77
CA VAL A 487 5.96 -15.00 -8.86
C VAL A 487 6.15 -13.56 -8.37
N SER A 488 5.59 -13.18 -7.21
CA SER A 488 5.59 -11.79 -6.73
C SER A 488 6.56 -11.49 -5.58
N GLU A 489 7.19 -12.51 -4.97
CA GLU A 489 8.04 -12.33 -3.77
C GLU A 489 9.20 -11.35 -4.00
N SER A 490 9.92 -11.48 -5.12
CA SER A 490 11.04 -10.60 -5.47
C SER A 490 10.62 -9.14 -5.63
N GLY A 491 9.46 -8.91 -6.26
CA GLY A 491 8.91 -7.56 -6.44
C GLY A 491 8.55 -6.91 -5.10
N LYS A 492 8.00 -7.70 -4.16
CA LYS A 492 7.66 -7.25 -2.81
C LYS A 492 8.88 -6.81 -2.02
N VAL A 493 9.94 -7.62 -2.01
CA VAL A 493 11.16 -7.33 -1.24
C VAL A 493 11.88 -6.09 -1.76
N LEU A 494 12.01 -5.95 -3.09
CA LEU A 494 12.57 -4.73 -3.71
C LEU A 494 11.70 -3.51 -3.44
N GLY A 495 10.37 -3.66 -3.47
CA GLY A 495 9.43 -2.58 -3.16
C GLY A 495 9.59 -2.04 -1.74
N ASP A 496 9.95 -2.89 -0.76
CA ASP A 496 10.26 -2.41 0.60
C ASP A 496 11.58 -1.64 0.69
N ILE A 497 12.55 -1.89 -0.20
CA ILE A 497 13.78 -1.09 -0.30
C ILE A 497 13.47 0.28 -0.93
N GLU A 498 12.73 0.30 -2.05
CA GLU A 498 12.26 1.53 -2.68
C GLU A 498 11.43 2.37 -1.73
N ARG A 499 10.57 1.72 -0.93
CA ARG A 499 9.74 2.39 0.06
C ARG A 499 10.56 3.23 1.04
N VAL A 500 11.70 2.72 1.52
CA VAL A 500 12.61 3.49 2.39
C VAL A 500 13.14 4.72 1.66
N LEU A 501 13.58 4.57 0.40
CA LEU A 501 14.06 5.68 -0.41
C LEU A 501 12.97 6.73 -0.65
N LEU A 502 11.80 6.30 -1.14
CA LEU A 502 10.68 7.16 -1.51
C LEU A 502 10.07 7.87 -0.29
N PHE A 503 9.83 7.16 0.82
CA PHE A 503 9.23 7.75 2.03
C PHE A 503 10.19 8.76 2.67
N SER A 504 11.48 8.43 2.73
CA SER A 504 12.46 9.35 3.31
C SER A 504 12.64 10.61 2.46
N HIS A 505 12.64 10.49 1.12
CA HIS A 505 12.70 11.66 0.23
C HIS A 505 11.40 12.45 0.22
N TYR A 506 10.24 11.80 0.26
CA TYR A 506 8.96 12.50 0.41
C TYR A 506 8.93 13.28 1.74
N ALA A 507 9.36 12.68 2.85
CA ALA A 507 9.44 13.33 4.15
C ALA A 507 10.35 14.58 4.16
N LYS A 508 11.41 14.63 3.33
CA LYS A 508 12.26 15.84 3.17
C LYS A 508 11.48 17.05 2.63
N HIS A 509 10.46 16.81 1.82
CA HIS A 509 9.62 17.86 1.23
C HIS A 509 8.30 18.08 1.98
N HIS A 510 8.08 17.34 3.07
CA HIS A 510 6.87 17.48 3.89
C HIS A 510 6.95 18.71 4.81
N PRO A 511 5.87 19.48 5.03
CA PRO A 511 5.89 20.68 5.86
C PRO A 511 6.34 20.48 7.32
N MET A 512 6.13 19.29 7.88
CA MET A 512 6.60 18.92 9.23
C MET A 512 8.10 18.58 9.29
N GLY A 513 8.75 18.37 8.14
CA GLY A 513 10.09 17.80 8.07
C GLY A 513 10.16 16.34 8.55
N ILE A 514 11.36 15.76 8.49
CA ILE A 514 11.59 14.34 8.78
C ILE A 514 11.25 13.98 10.22
N GLU A 515 11.80 14.70 11.21
CA GLU A 515 11.73 14.29 12.62
C GLU A 515 10.30 14.29 13.16
N GLN A 516 9.57 15.39 12.94
CA GLN A 516 8.21 15.53 13.45
C GLN A 516 7.26 14.56 12.73
N LEU A 517 7.41 14.40 11.41
CA LEU A 517 6.59 13.44 10.66
C LEU A 517 6.85 12.00 11.12
N LYS A 518 8.12 11.65 11.33
CA LYS A 518 8.52 10.34 11.82
C LYS A 518 7.96 10.05 13.21
N ASP A 519 8.02 10.99 14.15
CA ASP A 519 7.46 10.84 15.49
C ASP A 519 5.92 10.74 15.46
N ARG A 520 5.26 11.55 14.62
CA ARG A 520 3.80 11.48 14.43
C ARG A 520 3.34 10.08 13.99
N LEU A 521 4.13 9.45 13.13
CA LEU A 521 3.86 8.16 12.48
C LEU A 521 4.51 6.94 13.19
N TYR A 522 5.11 7.15 14.36
CA TYR A 522 5.80 6.12 15.14
C TYR A 522 4.85 5.04 15.69
N PRO A 523 5.31 3.79 15.90
CA PRO A 523 6.52 3.16 15.36
C PRO A 523 6.30 2.52 13.98
N PHE A 524 5.07 2.57 13.45
CA PHE A 524 4.67 1.84 12.25
C PHE A 524 5.24 2.46 10.96
N THR A 525 4.60 3.50 10.44
CA THR A 525 5.01 4.14 9.19
C THR A 525 6.33 4.90 9.36
N GLY A 526 6.56 5.45 10.56
CA GLY A 526 7.77 6.20 10.90
C GLY A 526 9.08 5.41 10.75
N ALA A 527 9.06 4.08 10.92
CA ALA A 527 10.25 3.25 10.74
C ALA A 527 10.80 3.32 9.30
N PHE A 528 9.95 3.52 8.29
CA PHE A 528 10.36 3.61 6.88
C PHE A 528 10.84 5.01 6.47
N ILE A 529 10.74 5.98 7.37
CA ILE A 529 11.35 7.31 7.21
C ILE A 529 12.72 7.26 7.89
N SER A 530 13.77 7.21 7.09
CA SER A 530 15.16 7.08 7.54
C SER A 530 15.95 8.36 7.30
N LYS A 531 16.92 8.63 8.18
CA LYS A 531 17.94 9.67 7.98
C LYS A 531 19.12 9.20 7.13
N THR A 532 19.25 7.89 6.93
CA THR A 532 20.30 7.23 6.13
C THR A 532 19.68 6.29 5.08
N PRO A 533 18.70 6.76 4.28
CA PRO A 533 17.95 5.89 3.38
C PRO A 533 18.82 5.25 2.29
N VAL A 534 19.86 5.94 1.79
CA VAL A 534 20.73 5.42 0.73
C VAL A 534 21.67 4.36 1.27
N ALA A 535 22.26 4.58 2.45
CA ALA A 535 23.08 3.58 3.12
C ALA A 535 22.27 2.33 3.48
N LEU A 536 21.07 2.49 4.02
CA LEU A 536 20.18 1.38 4.35
C LEU A 536 19.78 0.59 3.09
N ALA A 537 19.38 1.27 2.02
CA ALA A 537 19.01 0.62 0.77
C ALA A 537 20.17 -0.20 0.17
N LEU A 538 21.37 0.39 0.12
CA LEU A 538 22.58 -0.29 -0.35
C LEU A 538 22.90 -1.54 0.48
N LEU A 539 22.99 -1.38 1.81
CA LEU A 539 23.36 -2.49 2.70
C LEU A 539 22.32 -3.61 2.67
N ARG A 540 21.03 -3.27 2.62
CA ARG A 540 19.95 -4.26 2.53
C ARG A 540 20.00 -5.01 1.21
N PHE A 541 20.09 -4.30 0.08
CA PHE A 541 20.15 -4.93 -1.25
C PHE A 541 21.35 -5.88 -1.36
N MET A 542 22.54 -5.44 -0.94
CA MET A 542 23.74 -6.27 -1.00
C MET A 542 23.67 -7.47 -0.04
N LEU A 543 23.13 -7.29 1.17
CA LEU A 543 23.02 -8.38 2.17
C LEU A 543 22.06 -9.47 1.70
N GLU A 544 20.90 -9.09 1.19
CA GLU A 544 19.95 -10.05 0.61
C GLU A 544 20.52 -10.68 -0.66
N GLY A 545 21.22 -9.89 -1.49
CA GLY A 545 21.81 -10.34 -2.75
C GLY A 545 22.85 -11.45 -2.60
N CYS A 546 23.52 -11.56 -1.44
CA CYS A 546 24.35 -12.72 -1.13
C CYS A 546 23.59 -14.06 -1.25
N TYR A 547 22.27 -14.06 -1.06
CA TYR A 547 21.43 -15.26 -0.95
C TYR A 547 20.28 -15.32 -1.99
N ARG A 548 20.22 -14.36 -2.92
CA ARG A 548 19.22 -14.31 -3.99
C ARG A 548 19.86 -14.66 -5.33
N ASN A 549 19.02 -14.96 -6.32
CA ASN A 549 19.46 -15.36 -7.65
C ASN A 549 19.77 -14.15 -8.54
N ARG A 550 20.39 -14.43 -9.70
CA ARG A 550 20.67 -13.47 -10.75
C ARG A 550 19.46 -12.64 -11.19
N GLU A 551 18.28 -13.23 -11.31
CA GLU A 551 17.08 -12.52 -11.79
C GLU A 551 16.67 -11.39 -10.82
N TYR A 552 16.65 -11.67 -9.52
CA TYR A 552 16.44 -10.68 -8.48
C TYR A 552 17.48 -9.56 -8.52
N LEU A 553 18.76 -9.94 -8.68
CA LEU A 553 19.87 -9.01 -8.56
C LEU A 553 20.05 -8.10 -9.78
N ASP A 554 19.99 -8.67 -10.98
CA ASP A 554 20.21 -7.92 -12.21
C ASP A 554 19.07 -6.91 -12.41
N SER A 555 17.82 -7.34 -12.23
CA SER A 555 16.65 -6.45 -12.35
C SER A 555 16.54 -5.47 -11.17
N GLY A 556 16.79 -5.93 -9.95
CA GLY A 556 16.74 -5.13 -8.74
C GLY A 556 17.77 -4.01 -8.74
N ALA A 557 18.99 -4.27 -9.22
CA ALA A 557 20.04 -3.25 -9.34
C ALA A 557 19.61 -2.08 -10.23
N THR A 558 19.13 -2.37 -11.44
CA THR A 558 18.64 -1.33 -12.37
C THR A 558 17.44 -0.58 -11.78
N ARG A 559 16.49 -1.30 -11.18
CA ARG A 559 15.31 -0.71 -10.54
C ARG A 559 15.68 0.26 -9.41
N LEU A 560 16.63 -0.11 -8.54
CA LEU A 560 17.06 0.72 -7.43
C LEU A 560 17.88 1.94 -7.88
N ILE A 561 18.75 1.81 -8.89
CA ILE A 561 19.43 2.96 -9.50
C ILE A 561 18.41 3.96 -10.03
N ASN A 562 17.41 3.48 -10.77
CA ASN A 562 16.34 4.33 -11.30
C ASN A 562 15.54 5.01 -10.18
N CYS A 563 15.20 4.28 -9.11
CA CYS A 563 14.52 4.84 -7.96
C CYS A 563 15.35 5.93 -7.27
N LEU A 564 16.66 5.74 -7.07
CA LEU A 564 17.52 6.74 -6.44
C LEU A 564 17.66 7.99 -7.33
N ASN A 565 17.90 7.80 -8.63
CA ASN A 565 17.95 8.89 -9.60
C ASN A 565 16.63 9.67 -9.62
N TYR A 566 15.50 8.97 -9.55
CA TYR A 566 14.19 9.58 -9.47
C TYR A 566 14.03 10.44 -8.20
N CYS A 567 14.43 9.92 -7.04
CA CYS A 567 14.41 10.63 -5.76
C CYS A 567 15.19 11.95 -5.82
N HIS A 568 16.32 11.98 -6.52
CA HIS A 568 17.13 13.20 -6.64
C HIS A 568 16.61 14.20 -7.68
N ASN A 569 16.07 13.71 -8.80
CA ASN A 569 15.87 14.54 -9.99
C ASN A 569 14.42 14.90 -10.27
N SER A 570 13.44 14.10 -9.81
CA SER A 570 12.05 14.20 -10.29
C SER A 570 11.02 14.23 -9.17
N LEU A 571 11.29 13.56 -8.04
CA LEU A 571 10.32 13.37 -6.95
C LEU A 571 9.66 14.67 -6.48
N GLU A 572 10.44 15.73 -6.21
CA GLU A 572 9.88 17.00 -5.74
C GLU A 572 8.90 17.63 -6.76
N SER A 573 9.33 17.67 -8.02
CA SER A 573 8.53 18.25 -9.10
C SER A 573 7.25 17.46 -9.35
N GLU A 574 7.33 16.12 -9.28
CA GLU A 574 6.19 15.25 -9.45
C GLU A 574 5.25 15.32 -8.23
N LEU A 575 5.76 15.38 -7.01
CA LEU A 575 4.96 15.61 -5.81
C LEU A 575 4.13 16.89 -5.93
N LYS A 576 4.75 17.98 -6.38
CA LYS A 576 4.05 19.26 -6.63
C LYS A 576 3.03 19.15 -7.76
N ALA A 577 3.37 18.46 -8.84
CA ALA A 577 2.42 18.19 -9.92
C ALA A 577 1.22 17.37 -9.42
N ASN A 578 1.45 16.38 -8.58
CA ASN A 578 0.38 15.56 -8.00
C ASN A 578 -0.55 16.40 -7.13
N GLN A 579 0.01 17.22 -6.25
CA GLN A 579 -0.75 18.15 -5.41
C GLN A 579 -1.61 19.10 -6.27
N ASN A 580 -1.01 19.72 -7.30
CA ASN A 580 -1.73 20.61 -8.21
C ASN A 580 -2.85 19.90 -8.98
N GLY A 581 -2.59 18.68 -9.45
CA GLY A 581 -3.56 17.89 -10.21
C GLY A 581 -4.79 17.54 -9.38
N TRP A 582 -4.59 17.08 -8.14
CA TRP A 582 -5.71 16.79 -7.24
C TRP A 582 -6.44 18.05 -6.76
N GLN A 583 -5.73 19.14 -6.50
CA GLN A 583 -6.34 20.45 -6.21
C GLN A 583 -7.24 20.92 -7.35
N GLU A 584 -6.77 20.81 -8.58
CA GLU A 584 -7.56 21.12 -9.78
C GLU A 584 -8.80 20.22 -9.88
N TYR A 585 -8.63 18.90 -9.70
CA TYR A 585 -9.73 17.93 -9.74
C TYR A 585 -10.86 18.32 -8.78
N TYR A 586 -10.55 18.47 -7.49
CA TYR A 586 -11.56 18.75 -6.47
C TYR A 586 -12.18 20.14 -6.66
N SER A 587 -11.38 21.15 -7.05
CA SER A 587 -11.88 22.51 -7.31
C SER A 587 -12.86 22.55 -8.48
N GLN A 588 -12.51 21.93 -9.61
CA GLN A 588 -13.38 21.88 -10.79
C GLN A 588 -14.66 21.11 -10.48
N LEU A 589 -14.53 19.98 -9.79
CA LEU A 589 -15.66 19.14 -9.45
C LEU A 589 -16.61 19.85 -8.49
N GLN A 590 -16.12 20.57 -7.48
CA GLN A 590 -16.94 21.33 -6.53
C GLN A 590 -17.76 22.43 -7.23
N GLN A 591 -17.13 23.17 -8.16
CA GLN A 591 -17.72 24.34 -8.81
C GLN A 591 -18.63 24.00 -9.99
N SER A 592 -18.41 22.87 -10.66
CA SER A 592 -19.06 22.55 -11.93
C SER A 592 -20.16 21.50 -11.81
N LYS A 593 -21.16 21.60 -12.69
CA LYS A 593 -22.06 20.48 -13.02
C LYS A 593 -21.40 19.62 -14.08
N LEU A 594 -21.48 18.30 -13.94
CA LEU A 594 -20.98 17.38 -14.95
C LEU A 594 -21.81 17.49 -16.24
N SER A 595 -21.12 17.39 -17.38
CA SER A 595 -21.78 17.30 -18.68
C SER A 595 -22.56 15.97 -18.80
N GLN A 596 -23.59 15.93 -19.66
CA GLN A 596 -24.31 14.67 -19.91
C GLN A 596 -23.40 13.58 -20.49
N GLN A 597 -22.37 13.97 -21.25
CA GLN A 597 -21.36 13.05 -21.77
C GLN A 597 -20.52 12.45 -20.64
N ALA A 598 -20.09 13.26 -19.66
CA ALA A 598 -19.37 12.79 -18.49
C ALA A 598 -20.22 11.85 -17.62
N ILE A 599 -21.48 12.21 -17.37
CA ILE A 599 -22.42 11.35 -16.64
C ILE A 599 -22.61 10.02 -17.37
N SER A 600 -22.76 10.05 -18.68
CA SER A 600 -22.88 8.84 -19.51
C SER A 600 -21.62 7.99 -19.47
N ALA A 601 -20.43 8.61 -19.48
CA ALA A 601 -19.16 7.90 -19.38
C ALA A 601 -19.03 7.15 -18.04
N VAL A 602 -19.35 7.81 -16.92
CA VAL A 602 -19.37 7.16 -15.60
C VAL A 602 -20.40 6.03 -15.54
N ARG A 603 -21.61 6.24 -16.07
CA ARG A 603 -22.67 5.21 -16.08
C ARG A 603 -22.32 3.99 -16.91
N ARG A 604 -21.52 4.12 -17.97
CA ARG A 604 -21.03 2.97 -18.76
C ARG A 604 -20.01 2.10 -18.03
N CYS A 605 -19.53 2.53 -16.86
CA CYS A 605 -18.74 1.68 -15.99
C CYS A 605 -19.60 0.73 -15.16
N LEU A 606 -20.91 0.99 -15.01
CA LEU A 606 -21.81 0.07 -14.31
C LEU A 606 -21.97 -1.23 -15.10
N LEU A 607 -21.66 -2.33 -14.43
CA LEU A 607 -21.82 -3.67 -14.97
C LEU A 607 -23.29 -4.07 -14.95
N MET A 608 -23.86 -4.28 -16.13
CA MET A 608 -25.18 -4.91 -16.24
C MET A 608 -25.03 -6.41 -16.02
N ILE A 609 -25.39 -6.88 -14.82
CA ILE A 609 -25.49 -8.30 -14.50
C ILE A 609 -26.92 -8.74 -14.85
N ASN A 610 -27.07 -9.77 -15.68
CA ASN A 610 -28.39 -10.23 -16.10
C ASN A 610 -29.16 -10.80 -14.89
N GLU A 611 -30.33 -10.24 -14.62
CA GLU A 611 -31.32 -10.84 -13.71
C GLU A 611 -32.02 -11.98 -14.47
N TYR A 612 -31.69 -13.23 -14.15
CA TYR A 612 -32.43 -14.41 -14.64
C TYR A 612 -33.03 -15.19 -13.48
#